data_AF-A0A354MUK3-F1
#
_entry.id   AF-A0A354MUK3-F1
#
_cell.length_a   1.000
_cell.length_b   1.000
_cell.length_c   1.000
_cell.angle_alpha   90.00
_cell.angle_beta   90.00
_cell.angle_gamma   90.00
#
_symmetry.space_group_name_H-M   'P 1'
#
loop_
_entity.id
_entity.type
_entity.pdbx_description
1 polymer ?
#
loop_
_entity_poly.entity_id
_entity_poly.type
_entity_poly.pdbx_seq_one_letter_code
_entity_poly.pdbx_strand_id
1 'polypeptide(L)' 'KHATRRSLIIYDEVGRGTSTYDGMAIARAVVEYTWSKKIGAKTLFATHY' A
#
# COMPACT_ATOMS: atom_id res chain seq x y z
N LYS A 1 -5.69 0.38 12.15
CA LYS A 1 -5.77 -0.40 13.41
C LYS A 1 -6.34 -1.83 13.24
N HIS A 2 -6.70 -2.28 12.03
CA HIS A 2 -7.25 -3.63 11.81
C HIS A 2 -6.23 -4.65 11.28
N ALA A 3 -5.24 -4.19 10.50
CA ALA A 3 -4.22 -5.07 9.94
C ALA A 3 -3.24 -5.55 11.01
N THR A 4 -2.93 -6.85 10.97
CA THR A 4 -1.95 -7.51 11.83
C THR A 4 -0.93 -8.24 10.97
N ARG A 5 0.14 -8.78 11.58
CA ARG A 5 1.17 -9.54 10.87
C ARG A 5 0.66 -10.79 10.13
N ARG A 6 -0.53 -11.31 10.50
CA ARG A 6 -1.16 -12.47 9.85
C ARG A 6 -2.19 -12.06 8.79
N SER A 7 -2.45 -10.78 8.62
CA SER A 7 -3.34 -10.28 7.59
C SER A 7 -2.71 -10.40 6.20
N LEU A 8 -3.57 -10.63 5.21
CA LEU A 8 -3.26 -10.38 3.80
C LEU A 8 -3.87 -9.03 3.44
N ILE A 9 -3.06 -8.10 2.96
CA ILE A 9 -3.49 -6.78 2.50
C ILE A 9 -3.44 -6.78 0.98
N ILE A 10 -4.52 -6.33 0.35
CA ILE A 10 -4.62 -6.22 -1.10
C ILE A 10 -4.95 -4.77 -1.42
N TYR A 11 -4.11 -4.16 -2.25
CA TYR A 11 -4.30 -2.81 -2.78
C TYR A 11 -4.57 -2.90 -4.28
N ASP A 12 -5.52 -2.10 -4.75
CA ASP A 12 -5.91 -2.04 -6.16
C ASP A 12 -5.95 -0.56 -6.59
N GLU A 13 -5.05 -0.20 -7.51
CA GLU A 13 -4.98 1.11 -8.19
C GLU A 13 -4.94 2.34 -7.26
N VAL A 14 -4.20 2.21 -6.15
CA VAL A 14 -4.03 3.29 -5.17
C VAL A 14 -3.39 4.51 -5.85
N GLY A 15 -4.02 5.67 -5.69
CA GLY A 15 -3.51 6.95 -6.22
C GLY A 15 -4.02 7.34 -7.60
N ARG A 16 -4.93 6.58 -8.22
CA ARG A 16 -5.51 6.90 -9.54
C ARG A 16 -6.21 8.27 -9.64
N GLY A 17 -6.79 8.75 -8.53
CA GLY A 17 -7.57 9.99 -8.49
C GLY A 17 -6.74 11.28 -8.30
N THR A 18 -5.41 11.23 -8.37
CA THR A 18 -4.53 12.38 -8.15
C THR A 18 -3.48 12.51 -9.26
N SER A 19 -2.62 13.52 -9.18
CA SER A 19 -1.48 13.67 -10.08
C SER A 19 -0.59 12.40 -10.04
N THR A 20 0.03 12.03 -11.14
CA THR A 20 0.87 10.81 -11.21
C THR A 20 1.95 10.79 -10.14
N TYR A 21 2.59 11.94 -9.89
CA TYR A 21 3.65 12.04 -8.90
C TYR A 21 3.12 11.83 -7.47
N ASP A 22 2.00 12.46 -7.14
CA ASP A 22 1.36 12.31 -5.83
C ASP A 22 0.82 10.89 -5.65
N GLY A 23 0.26 10.30 -6.71
CA GLY A 23 -0.25 8.92 -6.72
C GLY A 23 0.86 7.92 -6.40
N MET A 24 2.01 8.05 -7.06
CA MET A 24 3.21 7.26 -6.77
C MET A 24 3.72 7.45 -5.35
N ALA A 25 3.80 8.69 -4.87
CA ALA A 25 4.26 8.99 -3.51
C ALA A 25 3.35 8.36 -2.45
N ILE A 26 2.03 8.45 -2.64
CA ILE A 26 1.04 7.81 -1.77
C ILE A 26 1.20 6.29 -1.82
N ALA A 27 1.15 5.69 -3.02
CA ALA A 27 1.27 4.24 -3.23
C ALA A 27 2.50 3.67 -2.50
N ARG A 28 3.66 4.30 -2.69
CA ARG A 28 4.90 3.91 -2.04
C ARG A 28 4.80 4.01 -0.51
N ALA A 29 4.27 5.12 0.01
CA ALA A 29 4.15 5.31 1.45
C ALA A 29 3.26 4.25 2.12
N VAL A 30 2.15 3.83 1.47
CA VAL A 30 1.26 2.79 2.04
C VAL A 30 1.90 1.40 2.00
N VAL A 31 2.62 1.07 0.91
CA VAL A 31 3.35 -0.20 0.81
C VAL A 31 4.46 -0.26 1.85
N GLU A 32 5.28 0.78 1.98
CA GLU A 32 6.34 0.86 2.98
C GLU A 32 5.75 0.72 4.40
N TYR A 33 4.63 1.40 4.68
CA TYR A 33 3.98 1.31 5.98
C TYR A 33 3.48 -0.10 6.31
N THR A 34 2.81 -0.76 5.36
CA THR A 34 2.24 -2.11 5.57
C THR A 34 3.29 -3.21 5.62
N TRP A 35 4.36 -3.08 4.83
CA TRP A 35 5.50 -3.98 4.84
C TRP A 35 6.44 -3.75 6.03
N SER A 36 6.46 -2.53 6.59
CA SER A 36 7.35 -2.20 7.71
C SER A 36 7.11 -3.08 8.93
N LYS A 37 8.11 -3.11 9.84
CA LYS A 37 8.01 -3.80 11.14
C LYS A 37 6.83 -3.34 12.01
N LYS A 38 6.17 -2.21 11.70
CA LYS A 38 4.95 -1.77 12.39
C LYS A 38 3.76 -2.70 12.14
N ILE A 39 3.57 -3.19 10.92
CA ILE A 39 2.48 -4.13 10.58
C ILE A 39 3.06 -5.49 10.19
N GLY A 40 3.98 -5.50 9.21
CA GLY A 40 4.66 -6.70 8.73
C GLY A 40 3.71 -7.71 8.10
N ALA A 41 2.61 -7.23 7.50
CA ALA A 41 1.63 -8.07 6.83
C ALA A 41 2.12 -8.46 5.43
N LYS A 42 1.61 -9.58 4.91
CA LYS A 42 1.77 -9.89 3.49
C LYS A 42 0.91 -8.90 2.69
N THR A 43 1.51 -8.23 1.72
CA THR A 43 0.83 -7.22 0.91
C THR A 43 0.94 -7.59 -0.57
N LEU A 44 -0.20 -7.59 -1.26
CA LEU A 44 -0.30 -7.62 -2.71
C LEU A 44 -0.71 -6.24 -3.20
N PHE A 45 -0.03 -5.73 -4.21
CA PHE A 45 -0.27 -4.41 -4.76
C PHE A 45 -0.46 -4.51 -6.26
N ALA A 46 -1.69 -4.28 -6.73
CA ALA A 46 -2.04 -4.21 -8.14
C ALA A 46 -2.15 -2.75 -8.54
N THR A 47 -1.36 -2.32 -9.54
CA THR A 47 -1.29 -0.93 -9.99
C THR A 47 -0.94 -0.87 -11.46
N HIS A 48 -1.39 0.19 -12.13
CA HIS A 48 -0.98 0.57 -13.48
C HIS A 48 0.19 1.57 -13.51
N TYR A 49 0.57 2.09 -12.33
CA TYR A 49 1.74 2.94 -12.13
C TYR A 49 2.98 2.12 -11.79
#